data_AF-A0A4Y2RAQ0-F1
#
_entry.id   AF-A0A4Y2RAQ0-F1
#
_cell.length_a   1.000
_cell.length_b   1.000
_cell.length_c   1.000
_cell.angle_alpha   90.00
_cell.angle_beta   90.00
_cell.angle_gamma   90.00
#
_symmetry.space_group_name_H-M   'P 1'
#
loop_
_entity.id
_entity.type
_entity.pdbx_description
1 polymer ?
#
loop_
_entity_poly.entity_id
_entity_poly.type
_entity_poly.pdbx_seq_one_letter_code
_entity_poly.pdbx_strand_id
1 'polypeptide(L)'
;MTLSLKDRALLVKIFYENGDSATIALKKFRTLKGLRNDSGPMTAFSMKKMTDKFEESDFSDVKCGRGKKAIVSTSVEDVAKALQEASSSVLGSCSARGISRTLDMPVSTVRKILRNILQCYPFKITHIHELVPADMPKREAFSLQFLARMILWIYKAHFLKIAEYGQERIRFKCNH
;
A
#
# COMPACT_ATOMS: atom_id res chain seq x y z
N MET A 1 -18.05 -22.93 15.05
CA MET A 1 -17.78 -23.01 13.60
C MET A 1 -18.31 -21.77 12.90
N THR A 2 -17.50 -21.14 12.05
CA THR A 2 -17.91 -19.99 11.24
C THR A 2 -18.39 -20.45 9.86
N LEU A 3 -19.65 -20.16 9.50
CA LEU A 3 -20.15 -20.43 8.14
C LEU A 3 -19.44 -19.56 7.12
N SER A 4 -19.08 -20.15 5.97
CA SER A 4 -18.51 -19.43 4.83
C SER A 4 -19.53 -18.44 4.25
N LEU A 5 -19.05 -17.39 3.56
CA LEU A 5 -19.95 -16.41 2.93
C LEU A 5 -20.90 -17.06 1.91
N LYS A 6 -20.42 -18.04 1.14
CA LYS A 6 -21.23 -18.80 0.19
C LYS A 6 -22.36 -19.57 0.87
N ASP A 7 -22.07 -20.18 2.01
CA ASP A 7 -23.07 -20.92 2.78
C ASP A 7 -24.12 -19.99 3.39
N ARG A 8 -23.72 -18.80 3.85
CA ARG A 8 -24.64 -17.78 4.36
C ARG A 8 -25.59 -17.25 3.28
N ALA A 9 -25.07 -16.97 2.08
CA ALA A 9 -25.90 -16.55 0.96
C ALA A 9 -26.91 -17.63 0.55
N LEU A 10 -26.47 -18.89 0.51
CA LEU A 10 -27.35 -20.04 0.24
C LEU A 10 -28.47 -20.15 1.29
N LEU A 11 -28.15 -19.95 2.57
CA LEU A 11 -29.13 -19.97 3.67
C LEU A 11 -30.19 -18.88 3.55
N VAL A 12 -29.78 -17.65 3.23
CA VAL A 12 -30.71 -16.51 3.03
C VAL A 12 -31.61 -16.77 1.81
N LYS A 13 -31.06 -17.31 0.72
CA LYS A 13 -31.86 -17.71 -0.45
C LYS A 13 -32.92 -18.75 -0.10
N ILE A 14 -32.52 -19.82 0.59
CA ILE A 14 -33.44 -20.89 1.02
C ILE A 14 -34.49 -20.33 1.99
N PHE A 15 -34.17 -19.34 2.82
CA PHE A 15 -35.12 -18.73 3.74
C PHE A 15 -36.30 -18.09 3.01
N TYR A 16 -36.04 -17.24 2.01
CA TYR A 16 -37.10 -16.58 1.23
C TYR A 16 -37.88 -17.57 0.35
N GLU A 17 -37.22 -18.59 -0.22
CA GLU A 17 -37.90 -19.64 -1.00
C GLU A 17 -38.90 -20.48 -0.18
N ASN A 18 -38.84 -20.41 1.15
CA ASN A 18 -39.69 -21.20 2.05
C ASN A 18 -40.63 -20.35 2.92
N GLY A 19 -40.93 -19.11 2.51
CA GLY A 19 -41.87 -18.22 3.21
C GLY A 19 -41.40 -17.86 4.62
N ASP A 20 -40.11 -17.51 4.75
CA ASP A 20 -39.51 -16.97 5.97
C ASP A 20 -39.51 -17.90 7.19
N SER A 21 -39.62 -19.21 6.95
CA SER A 21 -39.54 -20.22 7.99
C SER A 21 -38.10 -20.68 8.23
N ALA A 22 -37.48 -20.15 9.29
CA ALA A 22 -36.09 -20.47 9.67
C ALA A 22 -35.87 -21.97 9.93
N THR A 23 -36.85 -22.68 10.49
CA THR A 23 -36.73 -24.11 10.81
C THR A 23 -36.74 -24.97 9.55
N ILE A 24 -37.61 -24.65 8.58
CA ILE A 24 -37.69 -25.34 7.29
C ILE A 24 -36.42 -25.04 6.47
N ALA A 25 -35.98 -23.79 6.47
CA ALA A 25 -34.77 -23.38 5.77
C ALA A 25 -33.52 -24.09 6.30
N LEU A 26 -33.37 -24.19 7.64
CA LEU A 26 -32.30 -24.95 8.27
C LEU A 26 -32.33 -26.43 7.88
N LYS A 27 -33.51 -27.05 7.91
CA LYS A 27 -33.66 -28.47 7.52
C LYS A 27 -33.21 -28.69 6.08
N LYS A 28 -33.69 -27.87 5.14
CA LYS A 28 -33.29 -27.96 3.72
C LYS A 28 -31.79 -27.71 3.51
N PHE A 29 -31.23 -26.71 4.19
CA PHE A 29 -29.79 -26.45 4.12
C PHE A 29 -28.95 -27.63 4.64
N ARG A 30 -29.36 -28.26 5.75
CA ARG A 30 -28.69 -29.44 6.30
C ARG A 30 -28.76 -30.63 5.34
N THR A 31 -29.92 -30.88 4.72
CA THR A 31 -30.07 -31.91 3.69
C THR A 31 -29.15 -31.65 2.50
N LEU A 32 -29.11 -30.40 2.00
CA LEU A 32 -28.25 -30.03 0.87
C LEU A 32 -26.75 -30.15 1.18
N LYS A 33 -26.36 -29.98 2.45
CA LYS A 33 -24.96 -30.10 2.89
C LYS A 33 -24.60 -31.47 3.47
N GLY A 34 -25.55 -32.41 3.57
CA GLY A 34 -25.32 -33.72 4.18
C GLY A 34 -24.97 -33.67 5.67
N LEU A 35 -25.43 -32.64 6.39
CA LEU A 35 -25.16 -32.47 7.82
C LEU A 35 -26.17 -33.26 8.66
N ARG A 36 -25.74 -33.86 9.79
CA ARG A 36 -26.69 -34.53 10.69
C ARG A 36 -27.68 -33.52 11.27
N ASN A 37 -28.94 -33.94 11.42
CA ASN A 37 -30.04 -33.09 11.89
C ASN A 37 -29.80 -32.48 13.28
N ASP A 38 -29.04 -33.20 14.12
CA ASP A 38 -28.77 -32.85 15.52
C ASP A 38 -27.42 -32.15 15.67
N SER A 39 -26.58 -32.17 14.63
CA SER A 39 -25.28 -31.52 14.62
C SER A 39 -25.38 -30.20 13.85
N GLY A 40 -25.89 -29.16 14.52
CA GLY A 40 -26.02 -27.84 13.92
C GLY A 40 -25.50 -26.73 14.83
N PRO A 41 -24.40 -26.03 14.48
CA PRO A 41 -23.96 -24.83 15.20
C PRO A 41 -24.86 -23.60 14.98
N MET A 42 -25.97 -23.76 14.24
CA MET A 42 -26.85 -22.67 13.86
C MET A 42 -28.30 -22.96 14.25
N THR A 43 -28.79 -22.15 15.19
CA THR A 43 -30.15 -22.14 15.72
C THR A 43 -31.06 -21.29 14.83
N ALA A 44 -32.37 -21.54 14.85
CA ALA A 44 -33.36 -20.72 14.14
C ALA A 44 -33.22 -19.21 14.47
N PHE A 45 -32.93 -18.88 15.73
CA PHE A 45 -32.65 -17.52 16.18
C PHE A 45 -31.43 -16.90 15.49
N SER A 46 -30.33 -17.65 15.37
CA SER A 46 -29.12 -17.17 14.70
C SER A 46 -29.30 -17.01 13.18
N MET A 47 -30.18 -17.79 12.56
CA MET A 47 -30.59 -17.58 11.18
C MET A 47 -31.38 -16.29 11.01
N LYS A 48 -32.41 -16.09 11.84
CA LYS A 48 -33.21 -14.86 11.80
C LYS A 48 -32.33 -13.62 11.95
N LYS A 49 -31.43 -13.62 12.94
CA LYS A 49 -30.44 -12.55 13.14
C LYS A 49 -29.49 -12.34 11.96
N MET A 50 -29.24 -13.35 11.13
CA MET A 50 -28.42 -13.23 9.92
C MET A 50 -29.22 -12.60 8.79
N THR A 51 -30.49 -12.98 8.64
CA THR A 51 -31.42 -12.38 7.68
C THR A 51 -31.73 -10.93 8.04
N ASP A 52 -32.00 -10.63 9.30
CA ASP A 52 -32.24 -9.25 9.77
C ASP A 52 -31.05 -8.34 9.43
N LYS A 53 -29.82 -8.85 9.60
CA LYS A 53 -28.61 -8.12 9.19
C LYS A 53 -28.49 -7.97 7.68
N PHE A 54 -28.92 -8.98 6.93
CA PHE A 54 -28.89 -8.92 5.46
C PHE A 54 -29.85 -7.83 4.95
N GLU A 55 -31.06 -7.77 5.51
CA GLU A 55 -32.06 -6.73 5.23
C GLU A 55 -31.59 -5.35 5.69
N GLU A 56 -30.97 -5.24 6.87
CA GLU A 56 -30.44 -3.97 7.37
C GLU A 56 -29.23 -3.45 6.57
N SER A 57 -28.53 -4.33 5.85
CA SER A 57 -27.29 -3.96 5.13
C SER A 57 -27.54 -3.46 3.70
N ASP A 58 -28.78 -3.53 3.17
CA ASP A 58 -29.20 -3.15 1.80
C ASP A 58 -28.05 -3.18 0.78
N PHE A 59 -27.37 -4.33 0.68
CA PHE A 59 -26.28 -4.65 -0.25
C PHE A 59 -25.05 -3.70 -0.32
N SER A 60 -25.10 -2.50 0.26
CA SER A 60 -24.18 -1.38 0.02
C SER A 60 -23.32 -1.05 1.23
N ASP A 61 -23.87 -1.20 2.45
CA ASP A 61 -23.14 -0.87 3.68
C ASP A 61 -22.66 -2.14 4.38
N VAL A 62 -21.46 -2.61 4.02
CA VAL A 62 -20.71 -3.52 4.89
C VAL A 62 -20.32 -2.72 6.12
N LYS A 63 -21.20 -2.70 7.12
CA LYS A 63 -20.87 -2.12 8.43
C LYS A 63 -19.56 -2.74 8.89
N CYS A 64 -18.53 -1.89 9.01
CA CYS A 64 -17.24 -2.30 9.53
C CYS A 64 -17.48 -3.02 10.86
N GLY A 65 -16.82 -4.17 11.07
CA GLY A 65 -16.97 -4.92 12.31
C GLY A 65 -16.61 -4.09 13.55
N ARG A 66 -16.64 -4.71 14.74
CA ARG A 66 -16.12 -4.08 15.97
C ARG A 66 -14.61 -3.87 15.79
N GLY A 67 -14.24 -2.70 15.25
CA GLY A 67 -12.93 -2.43 14.68
C GLY A 67 -12.50 -0.98 14.89
N LYS A 68 -11.23 -0.70 14.62
CA LYS A 68 -10.65 0.63 14.77
C LYS A 68 -11.32 1.59 13.78
N LYS A 69 -11.72 2.76 14.26
CA LYS A 69 -12.28 3.82 13.41
C LYS A 69 -11.31 4.10 12.26
N ALA A 70 -11.84 4.16 11.04
CA ALA A 70 -11.09 4.56 9.86
C ALA A 70 -10.52 5.96 10.07
N ILE A 71 -9.31 6.19 9.60
CA ILE A 71 -8.76 7.55 9.51
C ILE A 71 -9.57 8.26 8.44
N VAL A 72 -10.15 9.40 8.78
CA VAL A 72 -10.93 10.21 7.83
C VAL A 72 -10.00 10.67 6.72
N SER A 73 -10.38 10.48 5.46
CA SER A 73 -9.56 10.85 4.29
C SER A 73 -9.11 12.30 4.38
N THR A 74 -10.01 13.23 4.68
CA THR A 74 -9.71 14.67 4.82
C THR A 74 -8.49 14.97 5.69
N SER A 75 -8.34 14.22 6.80
CA SER A 75 -7.21 14.38 7.71
C SER A 75 -5.86 13.93 7.14
N VAL A 76 -5.87 13.04 6.14
CA VAL A 76 -4.67 12.60 5.41
C VAL A 76 -4.19 13.72 4.48
N GLU A 77 -5.10 14.33 3.73
CA GLU A 77 -4.77 15.41 2.80
C GLU A 77 -4.22 16.64 3.55
N ASP A 78 -4.84 17.01 4.68
CA ASP A 78 -4.39 18.13 5.51
C ASP A 78 -2.97 17.90 6.08
N VAL A 79 -2.68 16.66 6.52
CA VAL A 79 -1.34 16.29 7.01
C VAL A 79 -0.32 16.29 5.88
N ALA A 80 -0.67 15.85 4.68
CA ALA A 80 0.21 15.88 3.52
C ALA A 80 0.55 17.32 3.10
N LYS A 81 -0.44 18.21 3.09
CA LYS A 81 -0.25 19.64 2.79
C LYS A 81 0.65 20.31 3.84
N ALA A 82 0.34 20.14 5.12
CA ALA A 82 1.15 20.70 6.21
C ALA A 82 2.59 20.16 6.20
N LEU A 83 2.78 18.90 5.80
CA LEU A 83 4.11 18.32 5.62
C LEU A 83 4.89 19.04 4.51
N GLN A 84 4.25 19.30 3.36
CA GLN A 84 4.89 19.95 2.23
C GLN A 84 5.23 21.42 2.52
N GLU A 85 4.33 22.15 3.18
CA GLU A 85 4.57 23.54 3.62
C GLU A 85 5.67 23.63 4.68
N ALA A 86 5.73 22.69 5.61
CA ALA A 86 6.79 22.67 6.61
C ALA A 86 8.16 22.30 6.00
N SER A 87 8.16 21.42 4.99
CA SER A 87 9.39 20.96 4.32
C SER A 87 9.98 22.00 3.37
N SER A 88 9.20 22.97 2.89
CA SER A 88 9.70 24.08 2.06
C SER A 88 10.35 25.20 2.87
N SER A 89 10.33 25.11 4.21
CA SER A 89 10.98 26.07 5.10
C SER A 89 12.51 25.98 5.02
N VAL A 90 13.21 27.06 5.40
CA VAL A 90 14.68 27.21 5.35
C VAL A 90 15.45 26.05 5.99
N LEU A 91 14.87 25.40 7.00
CA LEU A 91 15.49 24.27 7.71
C LEU A 91 15.26 22.92 7.03
N GLY A 92 14.34 22.81 6.07
CA GLY A 92 14.01 21.57 5.36
C GLY A 92 13.52 20.44 6.26
N SER A 93 13.27 20.72 7.54
CA SER A 93 12.96 19.73 8.57
C SER A 93 11.59 20.00 9.16
N CYS A 94 10.71 19.00 9.07
CA CYS A 94 9.38 19.03 9.67
C CYS A 94 9.31 18.03 10.83
N SER A 95 8.58 18.37 11.90
CA SER A 95 8.34 17.44 13.01
C SER A 95 6.87 17.05 13.07
N ALA A 96 6.61 15.77 13.36
CA ALA A 96 5.24 15.28 13.56
C ALA A 96 4.52 16.04 14.70
N ARG A 97 5.27 16.56 15.68
CA ARG A 97 4.73 17.40 16.76
C ARG A 97 4.40 18.81 16.27
N GLY A 98 5.18 19.37 15.34
CA GLY A 98 4.88 20.64 14.68
C GLY A 98 3.57 20.55 13.90
N ILE A 99 3.46 19.57 13.01
CA ILE A 99 2.24 19.33 12.21
C ILE A 99 1.01 19.09 13.11
N SER A 100 1.19 18.34 14.20
CA SER A 100 0.15 18.10 15.21
C SER A 100 -0.36 19.39 15.86
N ARG A 101 0.51 20.36 16.15
CA ARG A 101 0.10 21.66 16.71
C ARG A 101 -0.63 22.53 15.67
N THR A 102 -0.17 22.52 14.43
CA THR A 102 -0.78 23.33 13.35
C THR A 102 -2.19 22.86 13.02
N LEU A 103 -2.42 21.54 13.01
CA LEU A 103 -3.70 20.93 12.65
C LEU A 103 -4.59 20.58 13.86
N ASP A 104 -4.14 20.91 15.08
CA ASP A 104 -4.78 20.51 16.34
C ASP A 104 -5.15 19.01 16.41
N MET A 105 -4.24 18.17 15.92
CA MET A 105 -4.42 16.72 15.87
C MET A 105 -3.52 16.02 16.88
N PRO A 106 -3.93 14.88 17.46
CA PRO A 106 -3.04 14.11 18.32
C PRO A 106 -1.83 13.59 17.53
N VAL A 107 -0.64 13.74 18.10
CA VAL A 107 0.65 13.33 17.50
C VAL A 107 0.64 11.87 17.03
N SER A 108 -0.08 10.99 17.72
CA SER A 108 -0.23 9.59 17.33
C SER A 108 -0.91 9.40 15.98
N THR A 109 -1.88 10.25 15.64
CA THR A 109 -2.62 10.19 14.37
C THR A 109 -1.73 10.69 13.24
N VAL A 110 -1.07 11.84 13.45
CA VAL A 110 -0.09 12.37 12.49
C VAL A 110 1.01 11.33 12.19
N ARG A 111 1.57 10.66 13.20
CA ARG A 111 2.56 9.60 13.00
C ARG A 111 2.03 8.39 12.22
N LYS A 112 0.78 7.98 12.47
CA LYS A 112 0.15 6.88 11.72
C LYS A 112 -0.05 7.26 10.26
N ILE A 113 -0.51 8.47 9.99
CA ILE A 113 -0.70 8.98 8.63
C ILE A 113 0.63 9.05 7.91
N LEU A 114 1.64 9.69 8.52
CA LEU A 114 2.98 9.81 7.95
C LEU A 114 3.59 8.43 7.63
N ARG A 115 3.52 7.46 8.55
CA ARG A 115 4.21 6.16 8.38
C ARG A 115 3.41 5.16 7.56
N ASN A 116 2.12 5.00 7.83
CA ASN A 116 1.33 3.90 7.26
C ASN A 116 0.65 4.28 5.95
N ILE A 117 0.36 5.57 5.72
CA ILE A 117 -0.34 6.04 4.53
C ILE A 117 0.66 6.73 3.59
N LEU A 118 1.37 7.75 4.08
CA LEU A 118 2.30 8.54 3.27
C LEU A 118 3.70 7.91 3.15
N GLN A 119 3.97 6.82 3.86
CA GLN A 119 5.26 6.10 3.86
C GLN A 119 6.50 6.99 4.10
N CYS A 120 6.31 8.07 4.86
CA CYS A 120 7.35 8.99 5.28
C CYS A 120 8.01 8.48 6.56
N TYR A 121 9.27 8.04 6.44
CA TYR A 121 10.05 7.55 7.55
C TYR A 121 11.07 8.60 8.00
N PRO A 122 11.27 8.79 9.32
CA PRO A 122 12.31 9.68 9.79
C PRO A 122 13.68 9.10 9.43
N PHE A 123 14.49 9.87 8.73
CA PHE A 123 15.90 9.60 8.49
C PHE A 123 16.73 10.81 8.90
N LYS A 124 17.97 10.58 9.30
CA LYS A 124 18.90 11.63 9.72
C LYS A 124 20.04 11.67 8.71
N ILE A 125 20.09 12.74 7.91
CA ILE A 125 21.29 13.06 7.15
C ILE A 125 22.20 13.88 8.07
N THR A 126 23.39 13.37 8.35
CA THR A 126 24.45 14.13 9.03
C THR A 126 25.28 14.86 7.99
N HIS A 127 25.24 16.19 8.01
CA HIS A 127 26.12 17.01 7.18
C HIS A 127 27.48 17.12 7.86
N ILE A 128 28.53 16.52 7.27
CA ILE A 128 29.86 16.45 7.89
C ILE A 128 30.64 17.76 7.70
N HIS A 129 30.36 18.51 6.62
CA HIS A 129 31.02 19.79 6.32
C HIS A 129 30.05 20.78 5.72
N GLU A 130 29.85 21.93 6.37
CA GLU A 130 29.06 23.03 5.80
C GLU A 130 29.64 23.48 4.46
N LEU A 131 28.77 23.59 3.45
CA LEU A 131 29.13 23.90 2.08
C LEU A 131 29.18 25.41 1.94
N VAL A 132 30.36 25.97 1.71
CA VAL A 132 30.49 27.41 1.42
C VAL A 132 30.01 27.64 -0.02
N PRO A 133 29.27 28.72 -0.33
CA PRO A 133 28.82 29.00 -1.70
C PRO A 133 29.96 29.02 -2.74
N ALA A 134 31.18 29.38 -2.32
CA ALA A 134 32.38 29.35 -3.16
C ALA A 134 32.86 27.93 -3.54
N ASP A 135 32.42 26.90 -2.83
CA ASP A 135 32.78 25.50 -3.10
C ASP A 135 31.91 24.88 -4.20
N MET A 136 30.70 25.39 -4.41
CA MET A 136 29.77 24.90 -5.45
C MET A 136 30.41 24.84 -6.85
N PRO A 137 30.96 25.93 -7.41
CA PRO A 137 31.53 25.88 -8.75
C PRO A 137 32.74 24.95 -8.85
N LYS A 138 33.53 24.81 -7.79
CA LYS A 138 34.68 23.89 -7.75
C LYS A 138 34.24 22.43 -7.80
N ARG A 139 33.19 22.09 -7.05
CA ARG A 139 32.61 20.73 -7.01
C ARG A 139 31.91 20.39 -8.32
N GLU A 140 31.19 21.34 -8.92
CA GLU A 140 30.58 21.16 -10.24
C GLU A 140 31.64 20.91 -11.31
N ALA A 141 32.69 21.75 -11.36
CA ALA A 141 33.79 21.58 -12.31
C ALA A 141 34.48 20.22 -12.14
N PHE A 142 34.77 19.80 -10.91
CA PHE A 142 35.35 18.48 -10.63
C PHE A 142 34.44 17.34 -11.11
N SER A 143 33.14 17.42 -10.82
CA SER A 143 32.17 16.39 -11.19
C SER A 143 32.04 16.26 -12.72
N LEU A 144 31.97 17.39 -13.42
CA LEU A 144 31.91 17.44 -14.88
C LEU A 144 33.19 16.90 -15.52
N GLN A 145 34.36 17.26 -14.98
CA GLN A 145 35.64 16.75 -15.47
C GLN A 145 35.76 15.23 -15.26
N PHE A 146 35.32 14.72 -14.11
CA PHE A 146 35.29 13.29 -13.82
C PHE A 146 34.33 12.55 -14.77
N LEU A 147 33.12 13.08 -14.98
CA LEU A 147 32.13 12.51 -15.89
C LEU A 147 32.67 12.43 -17.32
N ALA A 148 33.29 13.50 -17.83
CA ALA A 148 33.90 13.52 -19.16
C ALA A 148 35.00 12.46 -19.32
N ARG A 149 35.82 12.25 -18.29
CA ARG A 149 36.85 11.20 -18.28
C ARG A 149 36.25 9.80 -18.27
N MET A 150 35.21 9.55 -17.48
CA MET A 150 34.53 8.24 -17.50
C MET A 150 33.90 7.96 -18.87
N ILE A 151 33.20 8.94 -19.43
CA ILE A 151 32.55 8.82 -20.73
C ILE A 151 33.58 8.52 -21.82
N LEU A 152 34.71 9.23 -21.83
CA LEU A 152 35.82 8.96 -22.75
C LEU A 152 36.39 7.54 -22.57
N TRP A 153 36.54 7.07 -21.32
CA TRP A 153 36.96 5.70 -21.03
C TRP A 153 36.00 4.66 -21.60
N ILE A 154 34.69 4.86 -21.42
CA ILE A 154 33.65 3.98 -21.95
C ILE A 154 33.71 3.94 -23.49
N TYR A 155 33.74 5.11 -24.14
CA TYR A 155 33.83 5.17 -25.60
C TYR A 155 35.12 4.55 -26.15
N LYS A 156 36.25 4.77 -25.47
CA LYS A 156 37.55 4.19 -25.87
C LYS A 156 37.55 2.66 -25.71
N ALA A 157 36.99 2.13 -24.62
CA ALA A 157 36.83 0.70 -24.43
C ALA A 157 35.90 0.07 -25.48
N HIS A 158 34.78 0.71 -25.80
CA HIS A 158 33.89 0.27 -26.87
C HIS A 158 34.56 0.28 -28.24
N PHE A 159 35.32 1.33 -28.56
CA PHE A 159 36.04 1.44 -29.84
C PHE A 159 37.11 0.35 -29.98
N LEU A 160 37.88 0.07 -28.93
CA LEU A 160 38.88 -1.00 -28.91
C LEU A 160 38.23 -2.38 -29.13
N LYS A 161 37.08 -2.63 -28.49
CA LYS A 161 36.32 -3.88 -28.64
C LYS A 161 35.75 -4.06 -30.06
N ILE A 162 35.31 -2.98 -30.69
CA ILE A 162 34.85 -2.98 -32.09
C ILE A 162 36.03 -3.23 -33.05
N ALA A 163 37.19 -2.64 -32.78
CA ALA A 163 38.40 -2.83 -33.58
C ALA A 163 38.94 -4.27 -33.50
N GLU A 164 38.94 -4.89 -32.31
CA GLU A 164 39.29 -6.30 -32.11
C GLU A 164 38.36 -7.23 -32.89
N TYR A 165 37.04 -7.04 -32.78
CA TYR A 165 36.06 -7.82 -33.53
C TYR A 165 36.21 -7.65 -35.06
N GLY A 166 36.58 -6.45 -35.51
CA GLY A 166 36.90 -6.18 -36.92
C GLY A 166 38.13 -6.94 -37.41
N GLN A 167 39.19 -7.02 -36.60
CA GLN A 167 40.41 -7.76 -36.94
C GLN A 167 40.21 -9.28 -36.95
N GLU A 168 39.42 -9.82 -36.01
CA GLU A 168 39.04 -11.24 -36.00
C GLU A 168 38.23 -11.61 -37.26
N ARG A 169 37.32 -10.74 -37.71
CA ARG A 169 36.52 -10.97 -38.92
C ARG A 169 37.35 -10.93 -40.21
N ILE A 170 38.39 -10.09 -40.26
CA ILE A 170 39.32 -10.04 -41.40
C ILE A 170 40.24 -11.27 -41.40
N ARG A 171 40.78 -11.67 -40.24
CA ARG A 171 41.57 -12.92 -40.11
C ARG A 171 40.78 -14.16 -40.50
N PHE A 172 39.50 -14.25 -40.12
CA PHE A 172 38.64 -15.37 -40.49
C PHE A 172 38.40 -15.46 -42.00
N LYS A 173 38.41 -14.32 -42.72
CA LYS A 173 38.25 -14.28 -44.19
C LYS A 173 39.51 -14.60 -44.97
N CYS A 174 40.71 -14.42 -44.39
CA CYS A 174 41.98 -14.68 -45.06
C CYS A 174 42.51 -16.12 -44.88
N ASN A 175 41.88 -16.92 -44.01
CA ASN A 175 42.24 -18.32 -43.76
C ASN A 175 41.33 -19.33 -44.49
N HIS A 176 40.58 -18.87 -45.50
CA HIS A 176 39.71 -19.69 -46.33
C HIS A 176 39.96 -19.41 -47.82
#